data_AF-A0A7K3CVM2-F1
#
_entry.id   AF-A0A7K3CVM2-F1
#
_cell.length_a   1.000
_cell.length_b   1.000
_cell.length_c   1.000
_cell.angle_alpha   90.00
_cell.angle_beta   90.00
_cell.angle_gamma   90.00
#
_symmetry.space_group_name_H-M   'P 1'
#
loop_
_entity.id
_entity.type
_entity.pdbx_description
1 polymer ?
#
loop_
_entity_poly.entity_id
_entity_poly.type
_entity_poly.pdbx_seq_one_letter_code
_entity_poly.pdbx_strand_id
1 'polypeptide(L)'
;MRRTPFVIAAASLALLLPAGAHATAPTAPTASTTPTAPPTFGTPGGRYERPVSLTLRAERGTTIRYTLDGTTPTRADRAVVPGQALRLTKDTNVTAVAFRGGRSSVPVSAGYLVRGKEKPVARLVVMSDVHIGGHEKNDKKYESFFDTIGSVFPEPDAILSNGDMINDNGDGRGGDHRIVSEIFRANLERKGMDDTQVLLSHGNHDASLADMRAHYPRAWFPDAGGGYYESTVRGLHVLTVNTETYDSDRAQRAWLKKRLAEISADPANARTPVLVQGHRPAPGTAMDGQQASNPRLAEDLAAHPQVIYFSGHSHLNINDERSVHQRDFTAVNDGSMSYVEMDHGYQAIMETGLADRFEAPTAQALFVEVYRDRTEIARVNMAADKHDIYTGGKWSADWQPPYASAGTLAGPAWTVRLKGRSPQETKDAFTYTDARRNTTAPKFTDRRPLALADGGRTLRVRQARDDQMVHHYRVDIENPATGTKLLSSKVLSEYYFMPRPNSLDIPLPATEKGTRYVARVRAVDAHGNASRETTLGFGG
;
A
#
# COMPACT_ATOMS: atom_id res chain seq x y z
N MET A 1 33.42 -10.75 -54.76
CA MET A 1 34.74 -10.71 -55.42
C MET A 1 35.67 -9.80 -54.63
N ARG A 2 36.84 -10.32 -54.26
CA ARG A 2 38.15 -9.68 -53.99
C ARG A 2 38.26 -8.32 -53.25
N ARG A 3 38.93 -8.42 -52.09
CA ARG A 3 40.17 -7.72 -51.66
C ARG A 3 40.09 -6.25 -51.17
N THR A 4 40.43 -6.11 -49.88
CA THR A 4 41.22 -5.03 -49.22
C THR A 4 42.35 -4.46 -50.09
N PRO A 5 42.81 -3.20 -49.93
CA PRO A 5 43.72 -2.83 -48.81
C PRO A 5 43.76 -1.37 -48.29
N PHE A 6 44.51 -1.23 -47.19
CA PHE A 6 45.19 -0.07 -46.58
C PHE A 6 45.72 1.03 -47.53
N VAL A 7 45.88 2.26 -46.99
CA VAL A 7 47.18 2.97 -46.77
C VAL A 7 47.01 4.50 -46.61
N ILE A 8 47.49 5.03 -45.47
CA ILE A 8 48.31 6.23 -45.16
C ILE A 8 47.89 7.67 -45.60
N ALA A 9 47.90 8.51 -44.57
CA ALA A 9 48.08 9.96 -44.41
C ALA A 9 48.55 10.84 -45.59
N ALA A 10 48.02 12.06 -45.61
CA ALA A 10 48.71 13.26 -46.11
C ALA A 10 48.44 14.45 -45.17
N ALA A 11 49.53 15.02 -44.66
CA ALA A 11 49.57 16.30 -43.97
C ALA A 11 49.69 17.43 -45.00
N SER A 12 48.99 18.55 -44.79
CA SER A 12 49.28 19.82 -45.46
C SER A 12 49.02 21.00 -44.53
N LEU A 13 50.15 21.53 -44.04
CA LEU A 13 50.56 22.93 -43.93
C LEU A 13 49.52 24.03 -43.69
N ALA A 14 49.80 24.79 -42.63
CA ALA A 14 49.10 25.97 -42.16
C ALA A 14 49.17 27.20 -43.10
N LEU A 15 48.10 28.00 -43.07
CA LEU A 15 48.13 29.42 -43.41
C LEU A 15 47.62 30.21 -42.20
N LEU A 16 48.55 30.93 -41.56
CA LEU A 16 48.32 31.94 -40.53
C LEU A 16 47.78 33.22 -41.17
N LEU A 17 46.67 33.74 -40.65
CA LEU A 17 46.33 35.18 -40.68
C LEU A 17 45.63 35.59 -39.36
N PRO A 18 45.70 36.87 -38.97
CA PRO A 18 45.91 37.27 -37.59
C PRO A 18 44.63 37.61 -36.80
N ALA A 19 44.84 37.69 -35.48
CA ALA A 19 43.90 37.98 -34.41
C ALA A 19 42.96 39.17 -34.67
N GLY A 20 41.66 38.89 -34.64
CA GLY A 20 40.63 39.85 -34.23
C GLY A 20 40.18 39.50 -32.83
N ALA A 21 40.51 40.35 -31.85
CA ALA A 21 40.04 40.22 -30.48
C ALA A 21 38.52 40.47 -30.44
N HIS A 22 37.72 39.41 -30.37
CA HIS A 22 36.35 39.49 -29.90
C HIS A 22 36.35 39.30 -28.38
N ALA A 23 35.97 40.37 -27.67
CA ALA A 23 35.68 40.32 -26.26
C ALA A 23 34.63 39.22 -26.01
N THR A 24 35.07 38.12 -25.40
CA THR A 24 34.17 37.09 -24.89
C THR A 24 33.40 37.70 -23.73
N ALA A 25 32.11 37.98 -23.98
CA ALA A 25 31.17 38.23 -22.89
C ALA A 25 31.26 37.04 -21.89
N PRO A 26 31.26 37.29 -20.57
CA PRO A 26 31.31 36.22 -19.60
C PRO A 26 30.07 35.36 -19.82
N THR A 27 30.28 34.12 -20.28
CA THR A 27 29.25 33.09 -20.28
C THR A 27 28.82 32.90 -18.83
N ALA A 28 27.59 33.32 -18.53
CA ALA A 28 26.95 32.98 -17.27
C ALA A 28 27.07 31.46 -17.09
N PRO A 29 27.43 30.97 -15.89
CA PRO A 29 27.56 29.53 -15.68
C PRO A 29 26.23 28.90 -16.03
N THR A 30 26.23 28.06 -17.06
CA THR A 30 25.11 27.20 -17.40
C THR A 30 24.72 26.46 -16.13
N ALA A 31 23.52 26.74 -15.63
CA ALA A 31 22.99 26.07 -14.46
C ALA A 31 23.05 24.56 -14.74
N SER A 32 23.93 23.86 -14.04
CA SER A 32 24.06 22.40 -14.05
C SER A 32 22.66 21.79 -14.07
N THR A 33 22.34 20.99 -15.09
CA THR A 33 21.01 20.39 -15.29
C THR A 33 20.72 19.22 -14.34
N THR A 34 21.65 18.85 -13.45
CA THR A 34 21.52 17.66 -12.59
C THR A 34 20.51 17.87 -11.45
N PRO A 35 19.45 17.05 -11.34
CA PRO A 35 18.52 17.10 -10.21
C PRO A 35 19.25 17.04 -8.87
N THR A 36 18.70 17.68 -7.83
CA THR A 36 19.28 17.60 -6.48
C THR A 36 19.12 16.16 -5.97
N ALA A 37 20.18 15.57 -5.41
CA ALA A 37 20.09 14.22 -4.83
C ALA A 37 19.10 14.18 -3.64
N PRO A 38 18.31 13.11 -3.49
CA PRO A 38 17.39 12.98 -2.36
C PRO A 38 18.12 12.88 -1.02
N PRO A 39 17.49 13.33 0.08
CA PRO A 39 18.00 13.07 1.42
C PRO A 39 18.17 11.58 1.70
N THR A 40 19.07 11.23 2.63
CA THR A 40 19.20 9.89 3.19
C THR A 40 18.79 9.86 4.65
N PHE A 41 18.13 8.77 5.06
CA PHE A 41 17.75 8.51 6.44
C PHE A 41 18.94 7.90 7.19
N GLY A 42 19.42 8.60 8.22
CA GLY A 42 20.49 8.12 9.10
C GLY A 42 20.05 7.03 10.07
N THR A 43 18.75 6.78 10.18
CA THR A 43 18.16 5.64 10.87
C THR A 43 17.14 5.01 9.93
N PRO A 44 17.29 3.74 9.52
CA PRO A 44 16.37 3.10 8.59
C PRO A 44 14.92 3.12 9.09
N GLY A 45 13.96 3.05 8.16
CA GLY A 45 12.57 2.73 8.53
C GLY A 45 12.47 1.33 9.16
N GLY A 46 11.36 1.06 9.85
CA GLY A 46 11.13 -0.24 10.50
C GLY A 46 10.50 -0.14 11.88
N ARG A 47 10.60 -1.24 12.66
CA ARG A 47 10.04 -1.36 14.01
C ARG A 47 11.07 -1.04 15.10
N TYR A 48 10.64 -0.30 16.12
CA TYR A 48 11.46 0.10 17.26
C TYR A 48 10.72 -0.05 18.59
N GLU A 49 11.42 -0.47 19.65
CA GLU A 49 10.86 -0.66 21.01
C GLU A 49 11.02 0.57 21.93
N ARG A 50 11.50 1.67 21.34
CA ARG A 50 11.76 2.94 22.01
C ARG A 50 11.63 4.09 21.01
N PRO A 51 11.43 5.32 21.49
CA PRO A 51 11.47 6.50 20.62
C PRO A 51 12.73 6.52 19.75
N VAL A 52 12.54 6.85 18.47
CA VAL A 52 13.59 6.89 17.45
C VAL A 52 14.21 8.28 17.40
N SER A 53 15.53 8.35 17.30
CA SER A 53 16.29 9.59 17.12
C SER A 53 16.80 9.67 15.68
N LEU A 54 15.97 10.19 14.77
CA LEU A 54 16.23 10.20 13.34
C LEU A 54 17.08 11.41 12.91
N THR A 55 18.16 11.15 12.18
CA THR A 55 18.94 12.17 11.47
C THR A 55 18.68 12.07 9.97
N LEU A 56 18.52 13.21 9.28
CA LEU A 56 18.44 13.28 7.82
C LEU A 56 19.70 13.94 7.27
N ARG A 57 20.25 13.42 6.18
CA ARG A 57 21.47 13.93 5.54
C ARG A 57 21.20 14.23 4.07
N ALA A 58 21.85 15.23 3.53
CA ALA A 58 21.81 15.58 2.12
C ALA A 58 23.12 16.28 1.74
N GLU A 59 23.32 16.53 0.44
CA GLU A 59 24.49 17.26 -0.05
C GLU A 59 24.63 18.64 0.61
N ARG A 60 25.87 19.10 0.79
CA ARG A 60 26.16 20.45 1.30
C ARG A 60 25.49 21.51 0.40
N GLY A 61 25.00 22.58 1.01
CA GLY A 61 24.30 23.67 0.30
C GLY A 61 22.84 23.35 -0.07
N THR A 62 22.26 22.29 0.50
CA THR A 62 20.83 21.99 0.38
C THR A 62 20.11 22.27 1.71
N THR A 63 18.81 22.56 1.64
CA THR A 63 17.90 22.60 2.79
C THR A 63 16.97 21.40 2.72
N ILE A 64 17.02 20.52 3.73
CA ILE A 64 16.09 19.40 3.83
C ILE A 64 14.81 19.89 4.49
N ARG A 65 13.66 19.67 3.83
CA ARG A 65 12.33 19.87 4.42
C ARG A 65 11.68 18.51 4.64
N TYR A 66 10.84 18.40 5.66
CA TYR A 66 10.19 17.14 5.99
C TYR A 66 8.75 17.32 6.50
N THR A 67 7.99 16.25 6.41
CA THR A 67 6.67 16.05 7.01
C THR A 67 6.68 14.78 7.86
N LEU A 68 5.72 14.67 8.79
CA LEU A 68 5.58 13.53 9.71
C LEU A 68 4.25 12.78 9.52
N ASP A 69 3.51 13.11 8.47
CA ASP A 69 2.25 12.50 8.07
C ASP A 69 2.33 11.86 6.67
N GLY A 70 3.53 11.78 6.08
CA GLY A 70 3.76 11.22 4.75
C GLY A 70 3.34 12.10 3.57
N THR A 71 2.94 13.37 3.77
CA THR A 71 2.68 14.26 2.62
C THR A 71 3.97 14.81 2.04
N THR A 72 4.00 15.14 0.75
CA THR A 72 5.21 15.65 0.09
C THR A 72 5.66 17.00 0.68
N PRO A 73 6.87 17.15 1.23
CA PRO A 73 7.34 18.43 1.77
C PRO A 73 7.44 19.53 0.71
N THR A 74 7.05 20.74 1.09
CA THR A 74 7.24 21.98 0.33
C THR A 74 8.31 22.86 0.98
N ARG A 75 8.64 23.98 0.33
CA ARG A 75 9.55 24.99 0.88
C ARG A 75 9.01 25.68 2.14
N ALA A 76 7.70 25.63 2.37
CA ALA A 76 7.06 26.22 3.54
C ALA A 76 7.08 25.29 4.77
N ASP A 77 7.37 24.01 4.58
CA ASP A 77 7.40 23.02 5.66
C ASP A 77 8.65 23.18 6.54
N ARG A 78 8.71 22.42 7.64
CA ARG A 78 9.82 22.52 8.59
C ARG A 78 11.12 22.08 7.93
N ALA A 79 12.18 22.86 8.13
CA ALA A 79 13.53 22.45 7.77
C ALA A 79 14.13 21.57 8.86
N VAL A 80 14.97 20.62 8.46
CA VAL A 80 15.86 19.91 9.39
C VAL A 80 16.87 20.92 9.93
N VAL A 81 17.05 20.95 11.25
CA VAL A 81 18.08 21.76 11.91
C VAL A 81 19.35 20.91 11.99
N PRO A 82 20.48 21.33 11.38
CA PRO A 82 21.73 20.58 11.45
C PRO A 82 22.14 20.29 12.90
N GLY A 83 22.51 19.04 13.18
CA GLY A 83 22.89 18.59 14.52
C GLY A 83 21.72 18.25 15.46
N GLN A 84 20.47 18.50 15.06
CA GLN A 84 19.29 18.16 15.86
C GLN A 84 18.52 16.99 15.23
N ALA A 85 18.44 15.88 15.96
CA ALA A 85 17.68 14.72 15.53
C ALA A 85 16.16 14.91 15.73
N LEU A 86 15.38 14.35 14.82
CA LEU A 86 13.92 14.25 14.94
C LEU A 86 13.59 13.12 15.90
N ARG A 87 12.86 13.43 16.98
CA ARG A 87 12.44 12.43 17.96
C ARG A 87 11.05 11.90 17.64
N LEU A 88 10.98 10.66 17.15
CA LEU A 88 9.73 9.97 16.84
C LEU A 88 9.30 9.12 18.03
N THR A 89 8.08 9.30 18.52
CA THR A 89 7.57 8.64 19.75
C THR A 89 6.41 7.70 19.50
N LYS A 90 5.90 7.69 18.28
CA LYS A 90 4.74 6.92 17.83
C LYS A 90 4.92 6.59 16.35
N ASP A 91 4.01 5.77 15.84
CA ASP A 91 3.96 5.40 14.43
C ASP A 91 3.92 6.66 13.55
N THR A 92 4.85 6.73 12.60
CA THR A 92 5.10 7.94 11.82
C THR A 92 5.59 7.59 10.41
N ASN A 93 5.00 8.21 9.39
CA ASN A 93 5.60 8.30 8.07
C ASN A 93 6.40 9.60 7.98
N VAL A 94 7.69 9.50 7.72
CA VAL A 94 8.55 10.67 7.49
C VAL A 94 8.84 10.76 6.00
N THR A 95 8.46 11.87 5.37
CA THR A 95 8.86 12.18 3.99
C THR A 95 9.84 13.35 4.02
N ALA A 96 10.91 13.27 3.23
CA ALA A 96 11.93 14.31 3.15
C ALA A 96 12.25 14.69 1.70
N VAL A 97 12.52 15.98 1.47
CA VAL A 97 12.96 16.55 0.18
C VAL A 97 14.13 17.49 0.42
N ALA A 98 15.17 17.40 -0.41
CA ALA A 98 16.28 18.35 -0.42
C ALA A 98 16.01 19.48 -1.43
N PHE A 99 16.22 20.73 -1.00
CA PHE A 99 16.06 21.91 -1.86
C PHE A 99 17.40 22.64 -2.04
N ARG A 100 17.73 23.00 -3.30
CA ARG A 100 18.88 23.84 -3.66
C ARG A 100 18.44 24.95 -4.60
N GLY A 101 18.52 26.21 -4.16
CA GLY A 101 17.95 27.33 -4.92
C GLY A 101 16.48 27.06 -5.28
N GLY A 102 16.10 27.25 -6.55
CA GLY A 102 14.77 26.96 -7.08
C GLY A 102 14.44 25.47 -7.31
N ARG A 103 15.38 24.56 -7.10
CA ARG A 103 15.24 23.12 -7.41
C ARG A 103 14.98 22.27 -6.18
N SER A 104 14.42 21.07 -6.40
CA SER A 104 14.20 20.05 -5.39
C SER A 104 14.71 18.68 -5.86
N SER A 105 14.98 17.79 -4.93
CA SER A 105 15.11 16.36 -5.20
C SER A 105 13.75 15.72 -5.44
N VAL A 106 13.75 14.46 -5.88
CA VAL A 106 12.60 13.57 -5.65
C VAL A 106 12.39 13.39 -4.13
N PRO A 107 11.14 13.24 -3.67
CA PRO A 107 10.88 12.92 -2.27
C PRO A 107 11.25 11.47 -1.96
N VAL A 108 11.64 11.22 -0.71
CA VAL A 108 11.85 9.88 -0.16
C VAL A 108 11.07 9.75 1.14
N SER A 109 10.53 8.56 1.41
CA SER A 109 9.68 8.29 2.57
C SER A 109 10.16 7.06 3.33
N ALA A 110 9.97 7.06 4.65
CA ALA A 110 10.20 5.90 5.51
C ALA A 110 9.12 5.81 6.58
N GLY A 111 8.64 4.59 6.83
CA GLY A 111 7.73 4.29 7.94
C GLY A 111 8.49 3.88 9.20
N TYR A 112 8.02 4.35 10.34
CA TYR A 112 8.53 3.99 11.66
C TYR A 112 7.39 3.46 12.51
N LEU A 113 7.48 2.21 12.95
CA LEU A 113 6.57 1.62 13.93
C LEU A 113 7.24 1.70 15.31
N VAL A 114 6.69 2.49 16.22
CA VAL A 114 7.23 2.66 17.58
C VAL A 114 6.33 1.91 18.56
N ARG A 115 6.84 0.81 19.09
CA ARG A 115 6.17 -0.06 20.06
C ARG A 115 6.79 0.09 21.44
N GLY A 116 6.06 -0.36 22.45
CA GLY A 116 6.58 -0.48 23.81
C GLY A 116 7.62 -1.61 23.93
N LYS A 117 8.18 -1.77 25.13
CA LYS A 117 9.09 -2.88 25.46
C LYS A 117 8.37 -4.22 25.68
N GLU A 118 7.05 -4.20 25.77
CA GLU A 118 6.24 -5.41 25.85
C GLU A 118 6.57 -6.33 24.67
N LYS A 119 6.79 -7.62 24.95
CA LYS A 119 7.10 -8.59 23.91
C LYS A 119 5.80 -9.26 23.45
N PRO A 120 5.54 -9.32 22.13
CA PRO A 120 4.43 -10.11 21.62
C PRO A 120 4.69 -11.60 21.83
N VAL A 121 3.62 -12.37 21.91
CA VAL A 121 3.59 -13.83 21.88
C VAL A 121 4.00 -14.35 20.50
N ALA A 122 3.55 -13.68 19.42
CA ALA A 122 3.90 -14.02 18.05
C ALA A 122 3.96 -12.77 17.17
N ARG A 123 4.82 -12.82 16.15
CA ARG A 123 4.94 -11.84 15.07
C ARG A 123 4.71 -12.52 13.73
N LEU A 124 3.68 -12.10 13.01
CA LEU A 124 3.31 -12.67 11.72
C LEU A 124 3.32 -11.59 10.64
N VAL A 125 3.82 -11.92 9.46
CA VAL A 125 3.50 -11.17 8.25
C VAL A 125 2.31 -11.86 7.61
N VAL A 126 1.28 -11.09 7.24
CA VAL A 126 0.12 -11.61 6.51
C VAL A 126 0.04 -10.87 5.19
N MET A 127 -0.03 -11.61 4.09
CA MET A 127 0.00 -11.08 2.74
C MET A 127 -0.80 -11.98 1.81
N SER A 128 -1.10 -11.50 0.60
CA SER A 128 -1.85 -12.23 -0.41
C SER A 128 -1.51 -11.71 -1.80
N ASP A 129 -1.99 -12.39 -2.84
CA ASP A 129 -2.02 -11.86 -4.20
C ASP A 129 -0.60 -11.50 -4.66
N VAL A 130 0.28 -12.49 -4.50
CA VAL A 130 1.71 -12.47 -4.80
C VAL A 130 1.95 -12.32 -6.29
N HIS A 131 1.12 -12.98 -7.13
CA HIS A 131 1.10 -12.86 -8.59
C HIS A 131 2.51 -12.81 -9.20
N ILE A 132 3.28 -13.88 -8.96
CA ILE A 132 4.59 -14.04 -9.60
C ILE A 132 4.41 -14.80 -10.91
N GLY A 133 4.86 -14.20 -12.00
CA GLY A 133 4.89 -14.83 -13.33
C GLY A 133 6.28 -15.15 -13.88
N GLY A 134 7.35 -14.88 -13.12
CA GLY A 134 8.73 -15.11 -13.57
C GLY A 134 9.79 -14.31 -12.82
N HIS A 135 11.04 -14.80 -12.86
CA HIS A 135 12.20 -14.21 -12.17
C HIS A 135 12.53 -12.77 -12.61
N GLU A 136 12.57 -12.51 -13.92
CA GLU A 136 13.02 -11.23 -14.49
C GLU A 136 12.35 -10.01 -13.84
N LYS A 137 11.04 -10.12 -13.57
CA LYS A 137 10.23 -9.05 -13.02
C LYS A 137 10.10 -9.07 -11.50
N ASN A 138 10.38 -10.21 -10.86
CA ASN A 138 10.01 -10.43 -9.47
C ASN A 138 11.19 -10.59 -8.51
N ASP A 139 12.39 -10.98 -8.97
CA ASP A 139 13.53 -11.18 -8.06
C ASP A 139 13.87 -9.91 -7.28
N LYS A 140 14.04 -8.78 -7.98
CA LYS A 140 14.35 -7.49 -7.35
C LYS A 140 13.19 -6.95 -6.53
N LYS A 141 11.96 -7.08 -7.03
CA LYS A 141 10.73 -6.70 -6.31
C LYS A 141 10.65 -7.41 -4.96
N TYR A 142 10.83 -8.72 -4.93
CA TYR A 142 10.79 -9.51 -3.70
C TYR A 142 12.04 -9.36 -2.83
N GLU A 143 13.22 -9.05 -3.39
CA GLU A 143 14.38 -8.61 -2.58
C GLU A 143 14.01 -7.38 -1.72
N SER A 144 13.40 -6.36 -2.35
CA SER A 144 12.94 -5.14 -1.68
C SER A 144 11.82 -5.43 -0.65
N PHE A 145 10.89 -6.33 -0.98
CA PHE A 145 9.81 -6.70 -0.07
C PHE A 145 10.31 -7.45 1.16
N PHE A 146 11.23 -8.41 1.01
CA PHE A 146 11.84 -9.09 2.14
C PHE A 146 12.81 -8.20 2.95
N ASP A 147 13.40 -7.18 2.33
CA ASP A 147 14.11 -6.14 3.07
C ASP A 147 13.16 -5.31 3.94
N THR A 148 11.99 -4.97 3.41
CA THR A 148 10.92 -4.32 4.18
C THR A 148 10.45 -5.22 5.33
N ILE A 149 10.19 -6.51 5.07
CA ILE A 149 9.84 -7.49 6.12
C ILE A 149 10.91 -7.49 7.21
N GLY A 150 12.18 -7.70 6.83
CA GLY A 150 13.31 -7.74 7.77
C GLY A 150 13.52 -6.44 8.56
N SER A 151 13.12 -5.29 8.02
CA SER A 151 13.20 -4.01 8.74
C SER A 151 12.15 -3.88 9.86
N VAL A 152 11.02 -4.55 9.72
CA VAL A 152 9.93 -4.54 10.70
C VAL A 152 10.06 -5.73 11.65
N PHE A 153 10.18 -6.94 11.10
CA PHE A 153 10.43 -8.19 11.81
C PHE A 153 11.68 -8.84 11.21
N PRO A 154 12.86 -8.72 11.86
CA PRO A 154 14.08 -9.38 11.40
C PRO A 154 13.92 -10.90 11.26
N GLU A 155 13.19 -11.50 12.20
CA GLU A 155 12.83 -12.92 12.24
C GLU A 155 11.34 -13.02 12.59
N PRO A 156 10.41 -12.93 11.61
CA PRO A 156 9.00 -13.18 11.87
C PRO A 156 8.79 -14.65 12.24
N ASP A 157 7.85 -14.94 13.14
CA ASP A 157 7.54 -16.33 13.51
C ASP A 157 6.84 -17.07 12.39
N ALA A 158 6.04 -16.35 11.59
CA ALA A 158 5.42 -16.88 10.39
C ALA A 158 5.15 -15.81 9.34
N ILE A 159 5.08 -16.24 8.09
CA ILE A 159 4.53 -15.53 6.94
C ILE A 159 3.30 -16.32 6.48
N LEU A 160 2.12 -15.72 6.60
CA LEU A 160 0.85 -16.24 6.11
C LEU A 160 0.61 -15.64 4.71
N SER A 161 0.52 -16.48 3.68
CA SER A 161 0.33 -16.04 2.29
C SER A 161 -0.97 -16.60 1.72
N ASN A 162 -1.96 -15.71 1.56
CA ASN A 162 -3.35 -16.09 1.39
C ASN A 162 -3.77 -16.28 -0.07
N GLY A 163 -3.09 -17.18 -0.80
CA GLY A 163 -3.44 -17.55 -2.16
C GLY A 163 -2.97 -16.57 -3.23
N ASP A 164 -3.22 -16.94 -4.49
CA ASP A 164 -2.80 -16.22 -5.70
C ASP A 164 -1.29 -15.98 -5.72
N MET A 165 -0.56 -17.10 -5.56
CA MET A 165 0.89 -17.14 -5.57
C MET A 165 1.46 -16.90 -6.97
N ILE A 166 0.77 -17.40 -8.00
CA ILE A 166 1.15 -17.25 -9.41
C ILE A 166 0.17 -16.33 -10.14
N ASN A 167 0.60 -15.76 -11.26
CA ASN A 167 -0.23 -14.83 -12.05
C ASN A 167 -1.54 -15.42 -12.56
N ASP A 168 -1.54 -16.69 -12.97
CA ASP A 168 -2.70 -17.35 -13.57
C ASP A 168 -2.49 -18.86 -13.66
N ASN A 169 -3.57 -19.64 -13.72
CA ASN A 169 -3.57 -21.10 -13.71
C ASN A 169 -3.95 -21.74 -15.06
N GLY A 170 -3.86 -20.98 -16.16
CA GLY A 170 -4.03 -21.54 -17.51
C GLY A 170 -3.11 -22.74 -17.82
N ASP A 171 -3.42 -23.47 -18.90
CA ASP A 171 -2.74 -24.71 -19.25
C ASP A 171 -1.20 -24.60 -19.22
N GLY A 172 -0.55 -25.49 -18.44
CA GLY A 172 0.91 -25.56 -18.32
C GLY A 172 1.54 -24.60 -17.30
N ARG A 173 0.74 -23.77 -16.60
CA ARG A 173 1.22 -22.79 -15.61
C ARG A 173 1.57 -23.38 -14.24
N GLY A 174 1.26 -24.65 -13.97
CA GLY A 174 1.53 -25.29 -12.66
C GLY A 174 3.00 -25.17 -12.21
N GLY A 175 3.95 -25.15 -13.16
CA GLY A 175 5.37 -24.94 -12.89
C GLY A 175 5.74 -23.54 -12.36
N ASP A 176 4.88 -22.54 -12.51
CA ASP A 176 5.12 -21.18 -12.01
C ASP A 176 5.16 -21.15 -10.47
N HIS A 177 4.53 -22.12 -9.79
CA HIS A 177 4.64 -22.28 -8.34
C HIS A 177 6.09 -22.57 -7.89
N ARG A 178 6.90 -23.23 -8.74
CA ARG A 178 8.33 -23.46 -8.46
C ARG A 178 9.08 -22.13 -8.41
N ILE A 179 8.77 -21.20 -9.32
CA ILE A 179 9.42 -19.87 -9.37
C ILE A 179 9.15 -19.12 -8.07
N VAL A 180 7.90 -19.14 -7.60
CA VAL A 180 7.52 -18.54 -6.31
C VAL A 180 8.35 -19.13 -5.17
N SER A 181 8.44 -20.46 -5.09
CA SER A 181 9.14 -21.11 -3.99
C SER A 181 10.65 -20.88 -4.03
N GLU A 182 11.24 -20.79 -5.22
CA GLU A 182 12.64 -20.40 -5.42
C GLU A 182 12.90 -18.95 -4.94
N ILE A 183 12.08 -17.99 -5.35
CA ILE A 183 12.20 -16.58 -4.94
C ILE A 183 12.06 -16.43 -3.42
N PHE A 184 11.08 -17.10 -2.81
CA PHE A 184 10.86 -17.02 -1.37
C PHE A 184 12.01 -17.67 -0.60
N ARG A 185 12.47 -18.86 -1.00
CA ARG A 185 13.61 -19.53 -0.34
C ARG A 185 14.88 -18.69 -0.42
N ALA A 186 15.19 -18.15 -1.59
CA ALA A 186 16.37 -17.30 -1.78
C ALA A 186 16.33 -16.07 -0.85
N ASN A 187 15.14 -15.49 -0.64
CA ASN A 187 14.99 -14.35 0.26
C ASN A 187 15.00 -14.74 1.74
N LEU A 188 14.36 -15.85 2.13
CA LEU A 188 14.44 -16.36 3.51
C LEU A 188 15.90 -16.63 3.90
N GLU A 189 16.65 -17.32 3.04
CA GLU A 189 18.09 -17.58 3.24
C GLU A 189 18.89 -16.26 3.30
N ARG A 190 18.68 -15.36 2.34
CA ARG A 190 19.37 -14.05 2.28
C ARG A 190 19.13 -13.21 3.55
N LYS A 191 17.96 -13.34 4.18
CA LYS A 191 17.60 -12.60 5.38
C LYS A 191 17.89 -13.35 6.69
N GLY A 192 18.35 -14.60 6.63
CA GLY A 192 18.58 -15.44 7.81
C GLY A 192 17.28 -15.80 8.54
N MET A 193 16.18 -15.95 7.80
CA MET A 193 14.85 -16.27 8.31
C MET A 193 14.61 -17.79 8.33
N ASP A 194 15.60 -18.56 8.78
CA ASP A 194 15.60 -20.03 8.70
C ASP A 194 14.50 -20.66 9.57
N ASP A 195 14.14 -20.01 10.68
CA ASP A 195 13.10 -20.45 11.63
C ASP A 195 11.71 -19.88 11.31
N THR A 196 11.59 -19.01 10.30
CA THR A 196 10.31 -18.42 9.90
C THR A 196 9.45 -19.47 9.19
N GLN A 197 8.27 -19.75 9.74
CA GLN A 197 7.28 -20.57 9.03
C GLN A 197 6.73 -19.79 7.84
N VAL A 198 6.48 -20.46 6.72
CA VAL A 198 5.63 -19.92 5.65
C VAL A 198 4.41 -20.82 5.60
N LEU A 199 3.19 -20.27 5.55
CA LEU A 199 1.95 -21.05 5.46
C LEU A 199 1.10 -20.48 4.32
N LEU A 200 0.74 -21.34 3.37
CA LEU A 200 0.03 -20.94 2.15
C LEU A 200 -1.44 -21.38 2.18
N SER A 201 -2.36 -20.53 1.72
CA SER A 201 -3.71 -20.96 1.30
C SER A 201 -3.81 -21.07 -0.21
N HIS A 202 -4.84 -21.74 -0.71
CA HIS A 202 -5.15 -21.85 -2.15
C HIS A 202 -6.02 -20.67 -2.60
N GLY A 203 -5.64 -20.01 -3.69
CA GLY A 203 -6.41 -18.96 -4.36
C GLY A 203 -6.88 -19.37 -5.77
N ASN A 204 -7.62 -18.48 -6.43
CA ASN A 204 -8.22 -18.79 -7.73
C ASN A 204 -7.28 -18.66 -8.93
N HIS A 205 -6.17 -17.94 -8.80
CA HIS A 205 -5.10 -17.90 -9.80
C HIS A 205 -4.06 -19.01 -9.58
N ASP A 206 -4.08 -19.67 -8.42
CA ASP A 206 -3.22 -20.81 -8.17
C ASP A 206 -3.66 -22.01 -9.02
N ALA A 207 -2.67 -22.82 -9.43
CA ALA A 207 -2.91 -24.05 -10.16
C ALA A 207 -3.56 -25.11 -9.27
N SER A 208 -3.64 -26.35 -9.75
CA SER A 208 -4.26 -27.42 -8.97
C SER A 208 -3.57 -27.62 -7.62
N LEU A 209 -4.31 -28.11 -6.62
CA LEU A 209 -3.71 -28.49 -5.33
C LEU A 209 -2.58 -29.52 -5.49
N ALA A 210 -2.62 -30.32 -6.56
CA ALA A 210 -1.54 -31.25 -6.88
C ALA A 210 -0.26 -30.52 -7.32
N ASP A 211 -0.37 -29.48 -8.14
CA ASP A 211 0.76 -28.65 -8.56
C ASP A 211 1.34 -27.86 -7.39
N MET A 212 0.49 -27.28 -6.53
CA MET A 212 0.96 -26.62 -5.30
C MET A 212 1.76 -27.59 -4.42
N ARG A 213 1.25 -28.80 -4.17
CA ARG A 213 1.96 -29.83 -3.38
C ARG A 213 3.24 -30.32 -4.06
N ALA A 214 3.31 -30.29 -5.40
CA ALA A 214 4.49 -30.69 -6.15
C ALA A 214 5.62 -29.64 -6.08
N HIS A 215 5.29 -28.36 -5.90
CA HIS A 215 6.24 -27.26 -6.06
C HIS A 215 6.55 -26.45 -4.79
N TYR A 216 5.75 -26.59 -3.73
CA TYR A 216 6.04 -26.01 -2.41
C TYR A 216 6.56 -27.05 -1.41
N PRO A 217 7.42 -26.65 -0.44
CA PRO A 217 7.73 -27.50 0.69
C PRO A 217 6.46 -27.98 1.40
N ARG A 218 6.46 -29.23 1.87
CA ARG A 218 5.36 -29.74 2.70
C ARG A 218 5.18 -28.95 3.99
N ALA A 219 6.24 -28.33 4.50
CA ALA A 219 6.15 -27.42 5.64
C ALA A 219 5.36 -26.13 5.32
N TRP A 220 5.34 -25.70 4.05
CA TRP A 220 4.64 -24.48 3.62
C TRP A 220 3.18 -24.73 3.26
N PHE A 221 2.91 -25.90 2.69
CA PHE A 221 1.57 -26.34 2.33
C PHE A 221 1.38 -27.79 2.79
N PRO A 222 1.12 -28.02 4.10
CA PRO A 222 1.00 -29.36 4.69
C PRO A 222 -0.34 -30.04 4.37
N ASP A 223 -1.10 -29.50 3.41
CA ASP A 223 -2.33 -30.08 2.91
C ASP A 223 -2.17 -31.56 2.53
N ALA A 224 -3.19 -32.35 2.89
CA ALA A 224 -3.28 -33.77 2.60
C ALA A 224 -4.38 -34.11 1.59
N GLY A 225 -5.05 -33.12 0.99
CA GLY A 225 -6.01 -33.34 -0.08
C GLY A 225 -6.81 -32.10 -0.48
N GLY A 226 -7.60 -31.57 0.45
CA GLY A 226 -8.65 -30.57 0.19
C GLY A 226 -8.20 -29.10 0.20
N GLY A 227 -6.92 -28.83 0.45
CA GLY A 227 -6.36 -27.48 0.52
C GLY A 227 -6.59 -26.78 1.87
N TYR A 228 -6.96 -27.52 2.91
CA TYR A 228 -7.19 -27.00 4.26
C TYR A 228 -6.42 -27.82 5.30
N TYR A 229 -5.95 -27.16 6.36
CA TYR A 229 -5.13 -27.77 7.40
C TYR A 229 -5.05 -26.88 8.63
N GLU A 230 -4.58 -27.46 9.74
CA GLU A 230 -4.26 -26.74 10.97
C GLU A 230 -2.73 -26.66 11.15
N SER A 231 -2.25 -25.55 11.69
CA SER A 231 -0.87 -25.31 12.08
C SER A 231 -0.81 -24.54 13.39
N THR A 232 0.39 -24.42 13.97
CA THR A 232 0.60 -23.63 15.18
C THR A 232 1.81 -22.70 15.03
N VAL A 233 1.65 -21.46 15.44
CA VAL A 233 2.72 -20.44 15.43
C VAL A 233 2.86 -19.92 16.85
N ARG A 234 3.98 -20.27 17.52
CA ARG A 234 4.21 -19.94 18.94
C ARG A 234 3.03 -20.29 19.88
N GLY A 235 2.36 -21.41 19.60
CA GLY A 235 1.20 -21.88 20.36
C GLY A 235 -0.15 -21.26 19.96
N LEU A 236 -0.17 -20.31 19.02
CA LEU A 236 -1.41 -19.82 18.42
C LEU A 236 -1.90 -20.81 17.36
N HIS A 237 -3.19 -21.13 17.38
CA HIS A 237 -3.82 -21.92 16.33
C HIS A 237 -3.97 -21.10 15.04
N VAL A 238 -3.53 -21.68 13.93
CA VAL A 238 -3.73 -21.16 12.58
C VAL A 238 -4.50 -22.21 11.78
N LEU A 239 -5.72 -21.89 11.37
CA LEU A 239 -6.57 -22.75 10.56
C LEU A 239 -6.59 -22.21 9.12
N THR A 240 -5.99 -22.95 8.20
CA THR A 240 -6.02 -22.64 6.77
C THR A 240 -7.24 -23.29 6.14
N VAL A 241 -8.05 -22.51 5.42
CA VAL A 241 -9.23 -22.98 4.69
C VAL A 241 -9.03 -22.81 3.18
N ASN A 242 -9.56 -23.74 2.39
CA ASN A 242 -9.68 -23.61 0.95
C ASN A 242 -11.01 -22.94 0.60
N THR A 243 -10.95 -21.64 0.31
CA THR A 243 -12.11 -20.82 -0.01
C THR A 243 -12.68 -21.05 -1.42
N GLU A 244 -11.95 -21.70 -2.32
CA GLU A 244 -12.46 -22.01 -3.66
C GLU A 244 -13.53 -23.11 -3.64
N THR A 245 -13.53 -23.94 -2.60
CA THR A 245 -14.45 -25.07 -2.46
C THR A 245 -15.28 -25.04 -1.17
N TYR A 246 -15.02 -24.09 -0.27
CA TYR A 246 -15.52 -24.10 1.11
C TYR A 246 -17.03 -24.36 1.22
N ASP A 247 -17.85 -23.62 0.45
CA ASP A 247 -19.31 -23.72 0.53
C ASP A 247 -19.86 -25.09 0.11
N SER A 248 -19.17 -25.79 -0.79
CA SER A 248 -19.58 -27.11 -1.29
C SER A 248 -18.91 -28.28 -0.56
N ASP A 249 -17.74 -28.07 0.02
CA ASP A 249 -16.97 -29.10 0.76
C ASP A 249 -17.52 -29.31 2.18
N ARG A 250 -18.40 -30.31 2.32
CA ARG A 250 -18.98 -30.69 3.62
C ARG A 250 -17.95 -31.21 4.61
N ALA A 251 -16.87 -31.85 4.15
CA ALA A 251 -15.85 -32.43 5.02
C ALA A 251 -15.00 -31.32 5.66
N GLN A 252 -14.55 -30.35 4.84
CA GLN A 252 -13.85 -29.16 5.32
C GLN A 252 -14.67 -28.39 6.35
N ARG A 253 -15.95 -28.13 6.05
CA ARG A 253 -16.85 -27.41 6.97
C ARG A 253 -17.05 -28.14 8.29
N ALA A 254 -17.23 -29.46 8.24
CA ALA A 254 -17.37 -30.28 9.44
C ALA A 254 -16.08 -30.25 10.28
N TRP A 255 -14.92 -30.32 9.62
CA TRP A 255 -13.61 -30.18 10.26
C TRP A 255 -13.43 -28.82 10.92
N LEU A 256 -13.68 -27.71 10.21
CA LEU A 256 -13.47 -26.36 10.75
C LEU A 256 -14.33 -26.12 11.98
N LYS A 257 -15.64 -26.43 11.89
CA LYS A 257 -16.56 -26.27 13.02
C LYS A 257 -16.15 -27.09 14.23
N LYS A 258 -15.78 -28.36 14.01
CA LYS A 258 -15.30 -29.23 15.09
C LYS A 258 -14.08 -28.61 15.75
N ARG A 259 -13.10 -28.17 14.95
CA ARG A 259 -11.85 -27.65 15.50
C ARG A 259 -12.04 -26.32 16.22
N LEU A 260 -12.85 -25.40 15.68
CA LEU A 260 -13.18 -24.15 16.37
C LEU A 260 -13.93 -24.39 17.68
N ALA A 261 -14.89 -25.32 17.72
CA ALA A 261 -15.59 -25.69 18.95
C ALA A 261 -14.63 -26.26 20.00
N GLU A 262 -13.75 -27.18 19.60
CA GLU A 262 -12.75 -27.76 20.51
C GLU A 262 -11.73 -26.71 21.00
N ILE A 263 -11.29 -25.75 20.17
CA ILE A 263 -10.36 -24.67 20.61
C ILE A 263 -11.09 -23.72 21.56
N SER A 264 -12.32 -23.32 21.22
CA SER A 264 -13.11 -22.36 22.01
C SER A 264 -13.56 -22.92 23.36
N ALA A 265 -13.70 -24.24 23.46
CA ALA A 265 -14.06 -24.92 24.71
C ALA A 265 -12.90 -24.99 25.70
N ASP A 266 -11.65 -24.86 25.26
CA ASP A 266 -10.49 -24.85 26.13
C ASP A 266 -10.35 -23.49 26.85
N PRO A 267 -10.47 -23.43 28.19
CA PRO A 267 -10.33 -22.18 28.94
C PRO A 267 -8.97 -21.49 28.76
N ALA A 268 -7.91 -22.23 28.39
CA ALA A 268 -6.60 -21.65 28.08
C ALA A 268 -6.64 -20.73 26.85
N ASN A 269 -7.60 -20.94 25.95
CA ASN A 269 -7.75 -20.19 24.70
C ASN A 269 -8.80 -19.09 24.76
N ALA A 270 -9.53 -18.94 25.88
CA ALA A 270 -10.68 -18.02 25.98
C ALA A 270 -10.36 -16.54 25.70
N ARG A 271 -9.08 -16.14 25.69
CA ARG A 271 -8.62 -14.77 25.36
C ARG A 271 -7.51 -14.75 24.30
N THR A 272 -7.25 -15.90 23.68
CA THR A 272 -6.23 -16.05 22.65
C THR A 272 -6.92 -16.02 21.30
N PRO A 273 -6.45 -15.22 20.33
CA PRO A 273 -7.04 -15.24 19.01
C PRO A 273 -6.83 -16.61 18.34
N VAL A 274 -7.84 -17.04 17.60
CA VAL A 274 -7.69 -18.13 16.62
C VAL A 274 -7.53 -17.50 15.27
N LEU A 275 -6.38 -17.71 14.63
CA LEU A 275 -6.14 -17.15 13.31
C LEU A 275 -6.74 -18.11 12.28
N VAL A 276 -7.53 -17.56 11.38
CA VAL A 276 -8.05 -18.28 10.22
C VAL A 276 -7.52 -17.58 8.99
N GLN A 277 -6.96 -18.32 8.05
CA GLN A 277 -6.46 -17.76 6.78
C GLN A 277 -7.13 -18.46 5.60
N GLY A 278 -7.48 -17.70 4.58
CA GLY A 278 -8.09 -18.19 3.33
C GLY A 278 -8.03 -17.10 2.28
N HIS A 279 -8.28 -17.45 1.02
CA HIS A 279 -8.10 -16.48 -0.06
C HIS A 279 -9.29 -15.52 -0.18
N ARG A 280 -10.53 -16.03 -0.24
CA ARG A 280 -11.73 -15.20 -0.51
C ARG A 280 -12.33 -14.54 0.74
N PRO A 281 -12.69 -13.25 0.71
CA PRO A 281 -13.33 -12.55 1.82
C PRO A 281 -14.70 -13.11 2.20
N ALA A 282 -15.08 -12.95 3.47
CA ALA A 282 -16.37 -13.39 4.00
C ALA A 282 -17.48 -12.32 3.81
N PRO A 283 -18.74 -12.69 3.50
CA PRO A 283 -19.74 -11.71 3.09
C PRO A 283 -20.24 -10.82 4.24
N GLY A 284 -20.46 -9.53 3.92
CA GLY A 284 -20.93 -8.52 4.86
C GLY A 284 -19.94 -8.24 6.00
N THR A 285 -18.64 -8.29 5.70
CA THR A 285 -17.55 -8.01 6.65
C THR A 285 -16.63 -6.88 6.14
N ALA A 286 -15.33 -7.13 5.95
CA ALA A 286 -14.38 -6.13 5.46
C ALA A 286 -14.82 -5.56 4.10
N MET A 287 -14.51 -4.28 3.87
CA MET A 287 -14.87 -3.52 2.67
C MET A 287 -16.35 -3.61 2.31
N ASP A 288 -17.23 -3.60 3.32
CA ASP A 288 -18.68 -3.72 3.16
C ASP A 288 -19.12 -5.02 2.42
N GLY A 289 -18.28 -6.05 2.42
CA GLY A 289 -18.51 -7.32 1.72
C GLY A 289 -18.21 -7.28 0.22
N GLN A 290 -17.46 -6.30 -0.26
CA GLN A 290 -17.02 -6.22 -1.66
C GLN A 290 -16.12 -7.43 -2.02
N GLN A 291 -16.34 -7.99 -3.22
CA GLN A 291 -15.66 -9.19 -3.73
C GLN A 291 -15.72 -10.42 -2.80
N ALA A 292 -16.62 -10.41 -1.82
CA ALA A 292 -16.75 -11.51 -0.88
C ALA A 292 -17.52 -12.69 -1.47
N SER A 293 -17.23 -13.88 -0.95
CA SER A 293 -17.89 -15.14 -1.28
C SER A 293 -18.05 -15.98 -0.02
N ASN A 294 -18.47 -17.24 -0.16
CA ASN A 294 -18.54 -18.21 0.95
C ASN A 294 -19.43 -17.78 2.13
N PRO A 295 -20.74 -17.55 1.94
CA PRO A 295 -21.67 -17.30 3.05
C PRO A 295 -21.62 -18.38 4.13
N ARG A 296 -21.35 -19.65 3.79
CA ARG A 296 -21.27 -20.72 4.79
C ARG A 296 -20.01 -20.63 5.64
N LEU A 297 -18.92 -20.04 5.14
CA LEU A 297 -17.74 -19.73 5.95
C LEU A 297 -18.12 -18.69 7.01
N ALA A 298 -18.77 -17.59 6.60
CA ALA A 298 -19.22 -16.58 7.55
C ALA A 298 -20.17 -17.16 8.61
N GLU A 299 -21.10 -18.04 8.21
CA GLU A 299 -21.99 -18.77 9.15
C GLU A 299 -21.20 -19.64 10.13
N ASP A 300 -20.27 -20.46 9.62
CA ASP A 300 -19.53 -21.43 10.43
C ASP A 300 -18.54 -20.73 11.39
N LEU A 301 -18.05 -19.53 11.06
CA LEU A 301 -17.20 -18.70 11.93
C LEU A 301 -18.00 -17.89 12.97
N ALA A 302 -19.30 -17.64 12.76
CA ALA A 302 -20.06 -16.65 13.53
C ALA A 302 -20.21 -16.95 15.03
N ALA A 303 -20.06 -18.22 15.44
CA ALA A 303 -20.11 -18.62 16.84
C ALA A 303 -18.80 -18.34 17.61
N HIS A 304 -17.73 -17.93 16.92
CA HIS A 304 -16.37 -17.88 17.45
C HIS A 304 -15.77 -16.47 17.37
N PRO A 305 -16.17 -15.53 18.26
CA PRO A 305 -15.71 -14.14 18.20
C PRO A 305 -14.21 -13.94 18.49
N GLN A 306 -13.51 -14.99 18.93
CA GLN A 306 -12.04 -15.01 19.04
C GLN A 306 -11.33 -15.19 17.70
N VAL A 307 -12.07 -15.51 16.62
CA VAL A 307 -11.51 -15.66 15.28
C VAL A 307 -11.07 -14.30 14.73
N ILE A 308 -9.86 -14.27 14.18
CA ILE A 308 -9.39 -13.24 13.26
C ILE A 308 -9.17 -13.93 11.91
N TYR A 309 -10.05 -13.64 10.96
CA TYR A 309 -10.01 -14.15 9.60
C TYR A 309 -9.26 -13.16 8.70
N PHE A 310 -8.16 -13.61 8.12
CA PHE A 310 -7.38 -12.88 7.12
C PHE A 310 -7.71 -13.42 5.73
N SER A 311 -7.88 -12.50 4.78
CA SER A 311 -8.20 -12.85 3.39
C SER A 311 -7.70 -11.81 2.39
N GLY A 312 -7.28 -12.28 1.21
CA GLY A 312 -6.94 -11.45 0.05
C GLY A 312 -8.04 -11.48 -1.01
N HIS A 313 -7.70 -11.89 -2.24
CA HIS A 313 -8.54 -12.01 -3.44
C HIS A 313 -9.06 -10.70 -4.00
N SER A 314 -9.50 -9.80 -3.12
CA SER A 314 -10.19 -8.57 -3.50
C SER A 314 -9.26 -7.54 -4.13
N HIS A 315 -7.95 -7.70 -3.92
CA HIS A 315 -6.93 -6.67 -4.16
C HIS A 315 -7.22 -5.32 -3.48
N LEU A 316 -8.28 -5.19 -2.68
CA LEU A 316 -8.66 -3.91 -2.09
C LEU A 316 -7.55 -3.42 -1.15
N ASN A 317 -7.30 -2.12 -1.16
CA ASN A 317 -6.23 -1.54 -0.35
C ASN A 317 -6.46 -1.70 1.16
N ILE A 318 -5.39 -1.64 1.94
CA ILE A 318 -5.43 -1.59 3.41
C ILE A 318 -5.29 -0.16 3.94
N ASN A 319 -5.38 0.89 3.12
CA ASN A 319 -5.44 2.26 3.61
C ASN A 319 -6.82 2.57 4.19
N ASP A 320 -7.87 2.04 3.55
CA ASP A 320 -9.26 2.22 3.95
C ASP A 320 -9.54 1.58 5.32
N GLU A 321 -10.26 2.30 6.17
CA GLU A 321 -10.60 1.82 7.52
C GLU A 321 -11.71 0.76 7.52
N ARG A 322 -12.38 0.56 6.37
CA ARG A 322 -13.30 -0.56 6.14
C ARG A 322 -12.57 -1.89 5.92
N SER A 323 -11.26 -1.88 5.71
CA SER A 323 -10.46 -3.10 5.48
C SER A 323 -10.32 -3.97 6.73
N VAL A 324 -10.78 -3.51 7.89
CA VAL A 324 -11.06 -4.34 9.08
C VAL A 324 -12.54 -4.22 9.46
N HIS A 325 -13.17 -5.34 9.79
CA HIS A 325 -14.55 -5.36 10.24
C HIS A 325 -14.76 -6.38 11.36
N GLN A 326 -15.64 -6.04 12.30
CA GLN A 326 -16.07 -6.92 13.38
C GLN A 326 -17.59 -7.00 13.41
N ARG A 327 -18.11 -8.15 12.99
CA ARG A 327 -19.53 -8.51 13.11
C ARG A 327 -19.73 -9.58 14.16
N ASP A 328 -19.40 -10.81 13.78
CA ASP A 328 -19.46 -12.00 14.63
C ASP A 328 -18.06 -12.50 15.01
N PHE A 329 -17.09 -12.21 14.15
CA PHE A 329 -15.66 -12.43 14.27
C PHE A 329 -14.96 -11.21 13.66
N THR A 330 -13.63 -11.15 13.75
CA THR A 330 -12.85 -10.10 13.08
C THR A 330 -12.46 -10.55 11.69
N ALA A 331 -12.84 -9.82 10.65
CA ALA A 331 -12.36 -10.00 9.28
C ALA A 331 -11.36 -8.90 8.94
N VAL A 332 -10.26 -9.26 8.29
CA VAL A 332 -9.20 -8.35 7.89
C VAL A 332 -8.81 -8.64 6.44
N ASN A 333 -8.87 -7.61 5.60
CA ASN A 333 -8.37 -7.68 4.24
C ASN A 333 -6.86 -7.47 4.22
N ASP A 334 -6.14 -8.30 3.45
CA ASP A 334 -4.67 -8.34 3.48
C ASP A 334 -4.00 -7.27 2.61
N GLY A 335 -4.74 -6.70 1.65
CA GLY A 335 -4.18 -5.95 0.55
C GLY A 335 -3.76 -6.88 -0.57
N SER A 336 -2.69 -6.51 -1.29
CA SER A 336 -2.10 -7.33 -2.34
C SER A 336 -0.62 -7.03 -2.45
N MET A 337 0.20 -8.06 -2.70
CA MET A 337 1.63 -7.91 -2.96
C MET A 337 1.94 -7.48 -4.42
N SER A 338 0.93 -7.44 -5.29
CA SER A 338 1.07 -7.10 -6.70
C SER A 338 0.65 -5.66 -7.01
N TYR A 339 -0.64 -5.36 -6.85
CA TYR A 339 -1.29 -4.08 -7.08
C TYR A 339 -2.56 -4.02 -6.22
N VAL A 340 -3.00 -2.83 -5.82
CA VAL A 340 -4.24 -2.66 -5.06
C VAL A 340 -5.35 -2.07 -5.92
N GLU A 341 -6.57 -2.33 -5.49
CA GLU A 341 -7.79 -1.75 -6.02
C GLU A 341 -8.42 -0.76 -5.02
N MET A 342 -9.14 0.20 -5.60
CA MET A 342 -10.05 1.12 -4.96
C MET A 342 -11.48 0.79 -5.41
N ASP A 343 -12.50 1.27 -4.68
CA ASP A 343 -13.89 1.13 -5.11
C ASP A 343 -14.08 1.63 -6.56
N HIS A 344 -14.97 0.98 -7.33
CA HIS A 344 -15.37 1.47 -8.65
C HIS A 344 -16.17 2.78 -8.57
N GLY A 345 -16.24 3.51 -9.68
CA GLY A 345 -17.04 4.74 -9.79
C GLY A 345 -16.33 5.98 -9.23
N TYR A 346 -15.00 5.92 -9.12
CA TYR A 346 -14.12 7.03 -8.79
C TYR A 346 -13.16 7.28 -9.95
N GLN A 347 -12.66 8.52 -10.05
CA GLN A 347 -11.72 8.92 -11.07
C GLN A 347 -10.36 9.15 -10.45
N ALA A 348 -9.32 8.68 -11.11
CA ALA A 348 -7.94 9.05 -10.80
C ALA A 348 -7.44 10.14 -11.75
N ILE A 349 -6.41 10.87 -11.33
CA ILE A 349 -5.79 11.94 -12.12
C ILE A 349 -4.63 11.35 -12.92
N MET A 350 -4.76 11.36 -14.24
CA MET A 350 -3.75 10.88 -15.19
C MET A 350 -3.19 12.06 -16.00
N GLU A 351 -2.04 11.85 -16.65
CA GLU A 351 -1.46 12.86 -17.54
C GLU A 351 -2.40 13.24 -18.69
N THR A 352 -3.25 12.31 -19.11
CA THR A 352 -4.22 12.49 -20.21
C THR A 352 -5.57 13.04 -19.76
N GLY A 353 -5.83 13.19 -18.46
CA GLY A 353 -7.12 13.62 -17.93
C GLY A 353 -7.58 12.82 -16.71
N LEU A 354 -8.87 12.95 -16.39
CA LEU A 354 -9.52 12.04 -15.45
C LEU A 354 -9.81 10.70 -16.14
N ALA A 355 -9.57 9.61 -15.44
CA ALA A 355 -9.85 8.26 -15.93
C ALA A 355 -10.47 7.39 -14.85
N ASP A 356 -11.32 6.46 -15.27
CA ASP A 356 -11.88 5.39 -14.43
C ASP A 356 -10.80 4.33 -14.18
N ARG A 357 -9.82 4.69 -13.34
CA ARG A 357 -8.72 3.84 -12.90
C ARG A 357 -8.99 3.48 -11.44
N PHE A 358 -9.36 2.24 -11.23
CA PHE A 358 -9.59 1.69 -9.89
C PHE A 358 -8.40 0.88 -9.41
N GLU A 359 -7.38 0.61 -10.23
CA GLU A 359 -6.15 -0.08 -9.80
C GLU A 359 -4.97 0.89 -9.67
N ALA A 360 -4.07 0.57 -8.73
CA ALA A 360 -2.80 1.26 -8.55
C ALA A 360 -1.68 0.24 -8.32
N PRO A 361 -0.46 0.44 -8.86
CA PRO A 361 0.68 -0.46 -8.68
C PRO A 361 1.33 -0.29 -7.30
N THR A 362 0.51 -0.31 -6.27
CA THR A 362 0.88 -0.29 -4.86
C THR A 362 0.79 -1.71 -4.34
N ALA A 363 1.81 -2.14 -3.59
CA ALA A 363 1.86 -3.44 -2.94
C ALA A 363 1.84 -3.24 -1.42
N GLN A 364 1.09 -4.07 -0.70
CA GLN A 364 0.77 -3.93 0.71
C GLN A 364 0.79 -5.28 1.44
N ALA A 365 1.14 -5.23 2.72
CA ALA A 365 1.05 -6.38 3.62
C ALA A 365 0.74 -5.92 5.05
N LEU A 366 0.26 -6.87 5.84
CA LEU A 366 -0.03 -6.69 7.27
C LEU A 366 1.12 -7.24 8.12
N PHE A 367 1.46 -6.51 9.17
CA PHE A 367 2.45 -6.90 10.17
C PHE A 367 1.73 -7.03 11.51
N VAL A 368 1.52 -8.28 11.93
CA VAL A 368 0.65 -8.64 13.05
C VAL A 368 1.48 -9.01 14.27
N GLU A 369 1.28 -8.31 15.38
CA GLU A 369 1.84 -8.65 16.68
C GLU A 369 0.71 -9.08 17.62
N VAL A 370 0.74 -10.35 18.06
CA VAL A 370 -0.21 -10.87 19.04
C VAL A 370 0.39 -10.72 20.42
N TYR A 371 -0.24 -9.94 21.28
CA TYR A 371 0.08 -9.80 22.71
C TYR A 371 -0.93 -10.59 23.54
N ARG A 372 -0.69 -10.66 24.86
CA ARG A 372 -1.56 -11.40 25.77
C ARG A 372 -2.99 -10.85 25.82
N ASP A 373 -3.18 -9.55 25.63
CA ASP A 373 -4.46 -8.86 25.79
C ASP A 373 -5.03 -8.26 24.51
N ARG A 374 -4.26 -8.27 23.41
CA ARG A 374 -4.63 -7.63 22.14
C ARG A 374 -3.81 -8.19 20.97
N THR A 375 -4.35 -8.00 19.78
CA THR A 375 -3.62 -8.16 18.51
C THR A 375 -3.46 -6.79 17.87
N GLU A 376 -2.23 -6.38 17.58
CA GLU A 376 -1.93 -5.16 16.84
C GLU A 376 -1.61 -5.52 15.39
N ILE A 377 -2.26 -4.86 14.44
CA ILE A 377 -2.13 -5.12 13.01
C ILE A 377 -1.64 -3.83 12.34
N ALA A 378 -0.34 -3.76 12.08
CA ALA A 378 0.25 -2.66 11.33
C ALA A 378 0.05 -2.87 9.83
N ARG A 379 -0.14 -1.77 9.11
CA ARG A 379 -0.49 -1.74 7.69
C ARG A 379 0.65 -1.11 6.92
N VAL A 380 1.32 -1.88 6.07
CA VAL A 380 2.60 -1.47 5.48
C VAL A 380 2.52 -1.52 3.96
N ASN A 381 2.97 -0.45 3.32
CA ASN A 381 3.24 -0.41 1.89
C ASN A 381 4.61 -1.06 1.63
N MET A 382 4.61 -2.13 0.84
CA MET A 382 5.80 -2.76 0.30
C MET A 382 6.36 -1.92 -0.86
N ALA A 383 5.46 -1.32 -1.64
CA ALA A 383 5.72 -0.25 -2.61
C ALA A 383 4.44 0.58 -2.78
N ALA A 384 4.54 1.91 -2.82
CA ALA A 384 3.42 2.83 -3.02
C ALA A 384 3.85 4.07 -3.83
N ASP A 385 4.88 3.93 -4.66
CA ASP A 385 5.34 5.04 -5.50
C ASP A 385 4.25 5.36 -6.54
N LYS A 386 4.09 6.66 -6.85
CA LYS A 386 3.07 7.11 -7.81
C LYS A 386 3.44 6.67 -9.22
N HIS A 387 2.65 5.74 -9.76
CA HIS A 387 2.72 5.28 -11.14
C HIS A 387 1.32 5.03 -11.70
N ASP A 388 1.14 5.21 -13.01
CA ASP A 388 -0.05 4.71 -13.71
C ASP A 388 0.14 3.22 -13.97
N ILE A 389 -0.85 2.41 -13.59
CA ILE A 389 -0.85 0.96 -13.87
C ILE A 389 -0.95 0.67 -15.38
N TYR A 390 -1.38 1.65 -16.18
CA TYR A 390 -1.34 1.60 -17.64
C TYR A 390 -0.24 2.50 -18.21
N THR A 391 0.83 1.91 -18.72
CA THR A 391 1.86 2.66 -19.44
C THR A 391 1.76 2.39 -20.94
N GLY A 392 1.54 3.44 -21.74
CA GLY A 392 1.37 3.30 -23.20
C GLY A 392 0.19 2.41 -23.59
N GLY A 393 -0.88 2.40 -22.78
CA GLY A 393 -2.07 1.58 -22.99
C GLY A 393 -1.93 0.11 -22.57
N LYS A 394 -0.79 -0.30 -22.00
CA LYS A 394 -0.56 -1.65 -21.50
C LYS A 394 -0.63 -1.69 -19.97
N TRP A 395 -1.42 -2.62 -19.45
CA TRP A 395 -1.53 -2.87 -18.01
C TRP A 395 -0.25 -3.54 -17.50
N SER A 396 0.33 -3.04 -16.40
CA SER A 396 1.42 -3.67 -15.68
C SER A 396 1.57 -3.14 -14.25
N ALA A 397 1.74 -4.08 -13.31
CA ALA A 397 2.11 -3.82 -11.92
C ALA A 397 3.61 -4.06 -11.64
N ASP A 398 4.44 -4.20 -12.67
CA ASP A 398 5.83 -4.69 -12.58
C ASP A 398 6.87 -3.57 -12.37
N TRP A 399 6.52 -2.54 -11.60
CA TRP A 399 7.44 -1.44 -11.31
C TRP A 399 8.61 -1.93 -10.47
N GLN A 400 9.84 -1.66 -10.92
CA GLN A 400 11.07 -2.19 -10.32
C GLN A 400 11.63 -1.26 -9.23
N PRO A 401 12.25 -1.80 -8.17
CA PRO A 401 12.89 -1.01 -7.12
C PRO A 401 14.17 -0.30 -7.62
N PRO A 402 14.73 0.66 -6.85
CA PRO A 402 14.37 1.05 -5.49
C PRO A 402 13.07 1.84 -5.41
N TYR A 403 12.21 1.48 -4.46
CA TYR A 403 10.99 2.23 -4.19
C TYR A 403 11.26 3.34 -3.16
N ALA A 404 10.80 4.56 -3.45
CA ALA A 404 10.91 5.70 -2.55
C ALA A 404 10.00 5.58 -1.31
N SER A 405 9.09 4.62 -1.32
CA SER A 405 8.03 4.39 -0.33
C SER A 405 8.12 3.04 0.40
N ALA A 406 9.15 2.23 0.16
CA ALA A 406 9.29 0.91 0.78
C ALA A 406 9.22 0.99 2.31
N GLY A 407 8.33 0.20 2.91
CA GLY A 407 8.15 0.13 4.37
C GLY A 407 7.42 1.32 4.98
N THR A 408 6.78 2.17 4.17
CA THR A 408 5.89 3.23 4.68
C THR A 408 4.57 2.65 5.18
N LEU A 409 3.90 3.37 6.06
CA LEU A 409 2.63 2.92 6.65
C LEU A 409 1.46 3.31 5.75
N ALA A 410 0.56 2.36 5.50
CA ALA A 410 -0.70 2.61 4.77
C ALA A 410 -1.73 3.38 5.63
N GLY A 411 -1.57 3.34 6.96
CA GLY A 411 -2.31 4.12 7.94
C GLY A 411 -1.98 3.67 9.37
N PRO A 412 -2.68 4.20 10.40
CA PRO A 412 -2.54 3.75 11.78
C PRO A 412 -2.77 2.24 11.93
N ALA A 413 -2.09 1.59 12.88
CA ALA A 413 -2.33 0.18 13.16
C ALA A 413 -3.72 -0.06 13.76
N TRP A 414 -4.36 -1.18 13.38
CA TRP A 414 -5.57 -1.65 14.04
C TRP A 414 -5.22 -2.41 15.32
N THR A 415 -6.09 -2.36 16.32
CA THR A 415 -5.92 -3.10 17.58
C THR A 415 -7.19 -3.86 17.94
N VAL A 416 -7.13 -5.17 17.80
CA VAL A 416 -8.21 -6.10 18.12
C VAL A 416 -8.06 -6.56 19.57
N ARG A 417 -9.15 -6.53 20.34
CA ARG A 417 -9.16 -7.02 21.73
C ARG A 417 -10.33 -7.97 21.96
N LEU A 418 -10.04 -9.12 22.54
CA LEU A 418 -11.03 -10.10 22.96
C LEU A 418 -11.44 -9.81 24.41
N LYS A 419 -12.45 -8.94 24.58
CA LYS A 419 -12.93 -8.49 25.89
C LYS A 419 -14.28 -9.09 26.22
N GLY A 420 -14.35 -9.91 27.25
CA GLY A 420 -15.59 -10.48 27.73
C GLY A 420 -15.30 -11.75 28.52
N ARG A 421 -16.35 -12.38 29.02
CA ARG A 421 -16.36 -13.74 29.59
C ARG A 421 -17.27 -14.69 28.81
N SER A 422 -18.07 -14.15 27.89
CA SER A 422 -18.90 -14.93 26.96
C SER A 422 -18.69 -14.47 25.51
N PRO A 423 -19.10 -15.28 24.52
CA PRO A 423 -19.08 -14.86 23.11
C PRO A 423 -19.85 -13.56 22.87
N GLN A 424 -21.04 -13.40 23.46
CA GLN A 424 -21.84 -12.19 23.28
C GLN A 424 -21.16 -10.96 23.87
N GLU A 425 -20.62 -11.04 25.09
CA GLU A 425 -19.87 -9.93 25.70
C GLU A 425 -18.66 -9.53 24.85
N THR A 426 -18.01 -10.51 24.21
CA THR A 426 -16.90 -10.26 23.28
C THR A 426 -17.34 -9.47 22.06
N LYS A 427 -18.48 -9.85 21.46
CA LYS A 427 -19.07 -9.14 20.32
C LYS A 427 -19.49 -7.72 20.69
N ASP A 428 -20.14 -7.54 21.84
CA ASP A 428 -20.56 -6.22 22.35
C ASP A 428 -19.37 -5.27 22.56
N ALA A 429 -18.19 -5.82 22.83
CA ALA A 429 -16.96 -5.08 23.03
C ALA A 429 -16.19 -4.76 21.72
N PHE A 430 -16.58 -5.31 20.57
CA PHE A 430 -15.91 -5.09 19.29
C PHE A 430 -15.78 -3.62 18.93
N THR A 431 -14.62 -3.24 18.39
CA THR A 431 -14.26 -1.86 18.08
C THR A 431 -14.65 -1.48 16.65
N TYR A 432 -14.42 -2.39 15.69
CA TYR A 432 -14.57 -2.11 14.25
C TYR A 432 -15.93 -2.54 13.72
N THR A 433 -17.01 -2.04 14.32
CA THR A 433 -18.39 -2.39 13.95
C THR A 433 -19.04 -1.28 13.14
N ASP A 434 -20.13 -1.59 12.42
CA ASP A 434 -20.89 -0.59 11.66
C ASP A 434 -21.39 0.56 12.55
N ALA A 435 -21.84 0.24 13.76
CA ALA A 435 -22.32 1.21 14.73
C ALA A 435 -21.21 2.11 15.31
N ARG A 436 -19.93 1.75 15.14
CA ARG A 436 -18.77 2.48 15.67
C ARG A 436 -17.88 3.08 14.57
N ARG A 437 -18.34 3.10 13.31
CA ARG A 437 -17.66 3.79 12.21
C ARG A 437 -17.43 5.26 12.55
N ASN A 438 -16.33 5.81 12.03
CA ASN A 438 -15.99 7.21 12.26
C ASN A 438 -17.09 8.14 11.70
N THR A 439 -17.32 9.23 12.41
CA THR A 439 -18.32 10.26 12.05
C THR A 439 -17.68 11.65 11.90
N THR A 440 -16.36 11.75 12.09
CA THR A 440 -15.61 12.97 11.87
C THR A 440 -15.49 13.21 10.37
N ALA A 441 -16.03 14.34 9.88
CA ALA A 441 -15.87 14.71 8.48
C ALA A 441 -14.51 15.37 8.21
N PRO A 442 -13.94 15.19 7.00
CA PRO A 442 -12.76 15.91 6.55
C PRO A 442 -12.93 17.43 6.60
N LYS A 443 -11.81 18.16 6.70
CA LYS A 443 -11.80 19.62 6.76
C LYS A 443 -10.68 20.21 5.92
N PHE A 444 -11.02 21.20 5.09
CA PHE A 444 -10.03 22.07 4.47
C PHE A 444 -9.37 22.93 5.55
N THR A 445 -8.05 22.88 5.63
CA THR A 445 -7.27 23.70 6.57
C THR A 445 -6.76 24.98 5.94
N ASP A 446 -6.71 25.04 4.61
CA ASP A 446 -6.39 26.25 3.87
C ASP A 446 -7.60 27.20 3.79
N ARG A 447 -7.34 28.51 3.87
CA ARG A 447 -8.37 29.54 3.70
C ARG A 447 -8.83 29.70 2.25
N ARG A 448 -7.99 29.32 1.28
CA ARG A 448 -8.26 29.32 -0.16
C ARG A 448 -7.82 27.96 -0.74
N PRO A 449 -8.59 26.90 -0.46
CA PRO A 449 -8.21 25.55 -0.86
C PRO A 449 -8.33 25.32 -2.37
N LEU A 450 -9.09 26.16 -3.08
CA LEU A 450 -9.28 26.06 -4.52
C LEU A 450 -8.56 27.19 -5.26
N ALA A 451 -7.91 26.84 -6.38
CA ALA A 451 -7.34 27.80 -7.31
C ALA A 451 -7.36 27.23 -8.74
N LEU A 452 -7.33 28.10 -9.74
CA LEU A 452 -6.97 27.69 -11.10
C LEU A 452 -5.45 27.56 -11.21
N ALA A 453 -5.01 26.56 -11.97
CA ALA A 453 -3.62 26.39 -12.35
C ALA A 453 -3.52 26.12 -13.87
N ASP A 454 -2.29 26.01 -14.34
CA ASP A 454 -1.97 25.66 -15.74
C ASP A 454 -2.71 26.51 -16.80
N GLY A 455 -2.70 27.84 -16.59
CA GLY A 455 -3.39 28.78 -17.49
C GLY A 455 -4.91 28.69 -17.47
N GLY A 456 -5.50 28.11 -16.41
CA GLY A 456 -6.95 27.93 -16.29
C GLY A 456 -7.45 26.55 -16.74
N ARG A 457 -6.54 25.62 -17.07
CA ARG A 457 -6.89 24.27 -17.54
C ARG A 457 -7.04 23.24 -16.43
N THR A 458 -6.65 23.59 -15.20
CA THR A 458 -6.74 22.69 -14.05
C THR A 458 -7.34 23.40 -12.84
N LEU A 459 -8.17 22.68 -12.09
CA LEU A 459 -8.63 23.05 -10.77
C LEU A 459 -7.68 22.44 -9.75
N ARG A 460 -6.85 23.29 -9.13
CA ARG A 460 -6.01 22.88 -8.01
C ARG A 460 -6.84 22.84 -6.73
N VAL A 461 -6.87 21.69 -6.09
CA VAL A 461 -7.49 21.45 -4.78
C VAL A 461 -6.38 21.17 -3.77
N ARG A 462 -6.14 22.08 -2.83
CA ARG A 462 -5.29 21.79 -1.66
C ARG A 462 -5.97 20.73 -0.81
N GLN A 463 -5.23 19.69 -0.46
CA GLN A 463 -5.81 18.53 0.19
C GLN A 463 -6.42 18.91 1.55
N ALA A 464 -7.62 18.40 1.82
CA ALA A 464 -8.23 18.44 3.14
C ALA A 464 -7.48 17.51 4.10
N ARG A 465 -7.78 17.63 5.40
CA ARG A 465 -7.29 16.73 6.44
C ARG A 465 -8.46 16.02 7.11
N ASP A 466 -8.19 14.82 7.58
CA ASP A 466 -9.13 13.96 8.27
C ASP A 466 -8.41 13.21 9.39
N ASP A 467 -9.12 12.72 10.40
CA ASP A 467 -8.55 11.95 11.51
C ASP A 467 -8.21 10.51 11.13
N GLN A 468 -8.85 9.97 10.08
CA GLN A 468 -8.46 8.73 9.43
C GLN A 468 -7.82 9.00 8.07
N MET A 469 -8.62 9.45 7.10
CA MET A 469 -8.15 9.75 5.75
C MET A 469 -9.19 10.51 4.91
N VAL A 470 -8.72 11.30 3.94
CA VAL A 470 -9.58 11.77 2.84
C VAL A 470 -9.57 10.71 1.77
N HIS A 471 -10.72 10.11 1.44
CA HIS A 471 -10.83 9.08 0.40
C HIS A 471 -10.89 9.72 -0.99
N HIS A 472 -11.76 10.70 -1.14
CA HIS A 472 -12.01 11.34 -2.43
C HIS A 472 -12.53 12.77 -2.26
N TYR A 473 -12.61 13.48 -3.37
CA TYR A 473 -13.26 14.77 -3.50
C TYR A 473 -14.46 14.62 -4.44
N ARG A 474 -15.63 15.10 -4.02
CA ARG A 474 -16.75 15.37 -4.94
C ARG A 474 -16.51 16.73 -5.58
N VAL A 475 -16.48 16.77 -6.91
CA VAL A 475 -16.17 17.95 -7.71
C VAL A 475 -17.29 18.17 -8.72
N ASP A 476 -18.03 19.24 -8.52
CA ASP A 476 -19.05 19.72 -9.45
C ASP A 476 -18.58 21.03 -10.08
N ILE A 477 -18.72 21.16 -11.39
CA ILE A 477 -18.43 22.39 -12.14
C ILE A 477 -19.62 22.69 -13.01
N GLU A 478 -20.20 23.88 -12.84
CA GLU A 478 -21.43 24.28 -13.51
C GLU A 478 -21.35 25.70 -14.06
N ASN A 479 -22.09 25.96 -15.13
CA ASN A 479 -22.46 27.31 -15.54
C ASN A 479 -23.69 27.72 -14.71
N PRO A 480 -23.56 28.69 -13.77
CA PRO A 480 -24.67 29.07 -12.90
C PRO A 480 -25.80 29.81 -13.63
N ALA A 481 -25.54 30.36 -14.84
CA ALA A 481 -26.57 31.05 -15.62
C ALA A 481 -27.52 30.08 -16.32
N THR A 482 -27.03 28.91 -16.75
CA THR A 482 -27.83 27.91 -17.48
C THR A 482 -28.15 26.68 -16.64
N GLY A 483 -27.43 26.45 -15.55
CA GLY A 483 -27.47 25.21 -14.76
C GLY A 483 -26.74 24.04 -15.43
N THR A 484 -26.04 24.26 -16.55
CA THR A 484 -25.32 23.20 -17.26
C THR A 484 -24.12 22.72 -16.45
N LYS A 485 -24.07 21.41 -16.15
CA LYS A 485 -22.90 20.77 -15.51
C LYS A 485 -21.83 20.43 -16.55
N LEU A 486 -20.65 21.02 -16.37
CA LEU A 486 -19.45 20.72 -17.15
C LEU A 486 -18.70 19.49 -16.59
N LEU A 487 -18.73 19.32 -15.27
CA LEU A 487 -18.13 18.18 -14.58
C LEU A 487 -18.96 17.83 -13.34
N SER A 488 -19.12 16.54 -13.06
CA SER A 488 -19.66 16.02 -11.80
C SER A 488 -18.97 14.69 -11.54
N SER A 489 -17.94 14.70 -10.70
CA SER A 489 -17.05 13.55 -10.53
C SER A 489 -16.65 13.33 -9.07
N LYS A 490 -16.28 12.09 -8.75
CA LYS A 490 -15.61 11.70 -7.50
C LYS A 490 -14.15 11.43 -7.83
N VAL A 491 -13.25 12.31 -7.40
CA VAL A 491 -11.82 12.22 -7.72
C VAL A 491 -11.06 11.67 -6.51
N LEU A 492 -10.33 10.58 -6.67
CA LEU A 492 -9.53 9.97 -5.59
C LEU A 492 -8.49 10.96 -5.06
N SER A 493 -8.23 10.89 -3.75
CA SER A 493 -7.27 11.78 -3.09
C SER A 493 -5.80 11.38 -3.27
N GLU A 494 -5.55 10.29 -4.03
CA GLU A 494 -4.26 9.62 -4.16
C GLU A 494 -3.71 9.12 -2.81
N TYR A 495 -4.60 8.74 -1.88
CA TYR A 495 -4.24 8.28 -0.53
C TYR A 495 -3.38 7.01 -0.50
N TYR A 496 -3.46 6.19 -1.54
CA TYR A 496 -2.77 4.92 -1.70
C TYR A 496 -1.33 5.09 -2.20
N PHE A 497 -0.93 6.30 -2.63
CA PHE A 497 0.45 6.62 -2.97
C PHE A 497 1.21 7.23 -1.80
N MET A 498 2.53 7.05 -1.81
CA MET A 498 3.46 7.64 -0.86
C MET A 498 4.70 8.18 -1.60
N PRO A 499 5.10 9.44 -1.38
CA PRO A 499 4.42 10.42 -0.53
C PRO A 499 3.09 10.91 -1.12
N ARG A 500 2.18 11.29 -0.23
CA ARG A 500 0.87 11.84 -0.63
C ARG A 500 1.01 13.26 -1.15
N PRO A 501 0.35 13.65 -2.25
CA PRO A 501 0.43 15.01 -2.75
C PRO A 501 -0.25 15.99 -1.78
N ASN A 502 0.26 17.22 -1.66
CA ASN A 502 -0.43 18.27 -0.87
C ASN A 502 -1.60 18.92 -1.60
N SER A 503 -1.65 18.75 -2.93
CA SER A 503 -2.72 19.26 -3.76
C SER A 503 -2.96 18.34 -4.93
N LEU A 504 -4.21 18.27 -5.37
CA LEU A 504 -4.61 17.61 -6.59
C LEU A 504 -4.80 18.66 -7.68
N ASP A 505 -4.25 18.41 -8.86
CA ASP A 505 -4.47 19.22 -10.05
C ASP A 505 -5.46 18.50 -10.95
N ILE A 506 -6.74 18.81 -10.78
CA ILE A 506 -7.85 18.15 -11.46
C ILE A 506 -8.02 18.80 -12.84
N PRO A 507 -7.85 18.05 -13.96
CA PRO A 507 -8.04 18.60 -15.30
C PRO A 507 -9.48 19.10 -15.50
N LEU A 508 -9.60 20.30 -16.07
CA LEU A 508 -10.88 20.90 -16.40
C LEU A 508 -11.29 20.51 -17.83
N PRO A 509 -12.57 20.19 -18.07
CA PRO A 509 -13.09 20.12 -19.42
C PRO A 509 -12.99 21.48 -20.12
N ALA A 510 -13.05 21.48 -21.45
CA ALA A 510 -13.00 22.71 -22.24
C ALA A 510 -14.13 23.68 -21.83
N THR A 511 -13.76 24.94 -21.61
CA THR A 511 -14.68 26.01 -21.23
C THR A 511 -15.02 26.90 -22.42
N GLU A 512 -16.21 27.49 -22.38
CA GLU A 512 -16.64 28.48 -23.37
C GLU A 512 -16.09 29.86 -23.03
N LYS A 513 -15.45 30.51 -24.01
CA LYS A 513 -14.86 31.83 -23.85
C LYS A 513 -15.90 32.86 -23.40
N GLY A 514 -15.64 33.51 -22.27
CA GLY A 514 -16.52 34.54 -21.72
C GLY A 514 -17.69 34.01 -20.87
N THR A 515 -17.84 32.69 -20.77
CA THR A 515 -18.79 32.06 -19.85
C THR A 515 -18.21 32.02 -18.43
N ARG A 516 -19.05 32.23 -17.41
CA ARG A 516 -18.66 32.07 -16.00
C ARG A 516 -19.03 30.68 -15.51
N TYR A 517 -18.14 30.08 -14.74
CA TYR A 517 -18.32 28.78 -14.10
C TYR A 517 -18.11 28.87 -12.59
N VAL A 518 -18.71 27.93 -11.87
CA VAL A 518 -18.47 27.73 -10.43
C VAL A 518 -18.05 26.29 -10.21
N ALA A 519 -16.88 26.09 -9.61
CA ALA A 519 -16.47 24.81 -9.06
C ALA A 519 -16.96 24.71 -7.61
N ARG A 520 -17.54 23.57 -7.23
CA ARG A 520 -17.96 23.20 -5.88
C ARG A 520 -17.24 21.92 -5.49
N VAL A 521 -16.52 21.94 -4.36
CA VAL A 521 -15.70 20.81 -3.93
C VAL A 521 -16.02 20.45 -2.48
N ARG A 522 -16.15 19.14 -2.24
CA ARG A 522 -16.24 18.55 -0.89
C ARG A 522 -15.24 17.41 -0.79
N ALA A 523 -14.35 17.45 0.20
CA ALA A 523 -13.61 16.28 0.65
C ALA A 523 -14.53 15.30 1.37
N VAL A 524 -14.32 14.00 1.16
CA VAL A 524 -15.11 12.89 1.72
C VAL A 524 -14.18 11.79 2.20
N ASP A 525 -14.43 11.25 3.40
CA ASP A 525 -13.68 10.10 3.95
C ASP A 525 -14.22 8.75 3.41
N ALA A 526 -13.66 7.64 3.91
CA ALA A 526 -14.07 6.29 3.53
C ALA A 526 -15.49 5.90 4.01
N HIS A 527 -16.00 6.56 5.05
CA HIS A 527 -17.33 6.29 5.61
C HIS A 527 -18.43 7.21 5.03
N GLY A 528 -18.06 8.11 4.11
CA GLY A 528 -18.98 9.01 3.44
C GLY A 528 -19.23 10.33 4.17
N ASN A 529 -18.53 10.60 5.28
CA ASN A 529 -18.58 11.89 5.95
C ASN A 529 -17.98 12.96 5.03
N ALA A 530 -18.70 14.05 4.83
CA ALA A 530 -18.31 15.09 3.89
C ALA A 530 -18.01 16.42 4.58
N SER A 531 -16.92 17.05 4.15
CA SER A 531 -16.58 18.42 4.53
C SER A 531 -17.66 19.43 4.13
N ARG A 532 -17.57 20.64 4.70
CA ARG A 532 -18.30 21.80 4.16
C ARG A 532 -17.83 22.07 2.73
N GLU A 533 -18.77 22.45 1.88
CA GLU A 533 -18.49 22.82 0.50
C GLU A 533 -17.60 24.05 0.43
N THR A 534 -16.61 24.00 -0.44
CA THR A 534 -15.83 25.16 -0.86
C THR A 534 -16.09 25.44 -2.33
N THR A 535 -16.10 26.72 -2.71
CA THR A 535 -16.43 27.14 -4.07
C THR A 535 -15.37 28.04 -4.68
N LEU A 536 -15.26 28.00 -6.00
CA LEU A 536 -14.41 28.89 -6.79
C LEU A 536 -15.16 29.32 -8.05
N GLY A 537 -15.41 30.62 -8.19
CA GLY A 537 -15.90 31.19 -9.45
C GLY A 537 -14.73 31.46 -10.41
N PHE A 538 -14.90 31.15 -11.70
CA PHE A 538 -13.92 31.43 -12.74
C PHE A 538 -14.55 31.71 -14.10
N GLY A 539 -13.77 32.28 -15.02
CA GLY A 539 -14.16 32.51 -16.41
C GLY A 539 -13.56 31.46 -17.35
N GLY A 540 -14.28 31.17 -18.43
CA GLY A 540 -13.89 30.25 -19.50
C GLY A 540 -13.16 30.88 -20.66
#